data_AF-A0A945J127-F1
#
_entry.id   AF-A0A945J127-F1
#
_cell.length_a   1.000
_cell.length_b   1.000
_cell.length_c   1.000
_cell.angle_alpha   90.00
_cell.angle_beta   90.00
_cell.angle_gamma   90.00
#
_symmetry.space_group_name_H-M   'P 1'
#
loop_
_entity.id
_entity.type
_entity.pdbx_description
1 polymer ?
#
loop_
_entity_poly.entity_id
_entity_poly.type
_entity_poly.pdbx_seq_one_letter_code
_entity_poly.pdbx_strand_id
1 'polypeptide(L)'
;MSHYEVKAGPEAYLPPAAASMGNVLPDPGQAHIGGVIVPEEEAYEFAARKFLEAKVPTIFPGPLVLWKWNEHAADKAKAIRELANELPMRLIPMADYRPKYPKIDAAVEINPNHPNLTIWHNKIDVCIFVGVHCHQANLALKIIRGGTDCYTMAMCAQAGHEDACLSFRDATPEKIRKLTAAVKKLKSEGVKSQAEEFTQIKMTREGRVT
;
A
#
# COMPACT_ATOMS: atom_id res chain seq x y z
N MET A 1 17.57 -19.94 -14.57
CA MET A 1 16.51 -19.00 -14.99
C MET A 1 16.78 -17.68 -14.27
N SER A 2 16.63 -16.55 -14.93
CA SER A 2 16.72 -15.23 -14.28
C SER A 2 15.56 -15.05 -13.30
N HIS A 3 15.83 -14.47 -12.13
CA HIS A 3 14.82 -14.11 -11.13
C HIS A 3 13.72 -13.24 -11.75
N TYR A 4 12.46 -13.52 -11.44
CA TYR A 4 11.34 -12.70 -11.90
C TYR A 4 11.13 -11.50 -10.98
N GLU A 5 11.43 -10.32 -11.50
CA GLU A 5 11.33 -9.07 -10.74
C GLU A 5 9.95 -8.44 -10.87
N VAL A 6 9.20 -8.33 -9.77
CA VAL A 6 7.93 -7.60 -9.74
C VAL A 6 8.20 -6.11 -9.73
N LYS A 7 7.87 -5.43 -10.83
CA LYS A 7 8.04 -3.99 -11.01
C LYS A 7 6.70 -3.26 -11.01
N ALA A 8 6.76 -1.94 -10.84
CA ALA A 8 5.66 -1.08 -11.23
C ALA A 8 5.34 -1.30 -12.71
N GLY A 9 4.05 -1.35 -13.04
CA GLY A 9 3.57 -1.67 -14.37
C GLY A 9 3.57 -0.47 -15.32
N PRO A 10 2.72 -0.50 -16.37
CA PRO A 10 1.92 -1.65 -16.79
C PRO A 10 2.81 -2.76 -17.39
N GLU A 11 2.68 -3.99 -16.90
CA GLU A 11 3.46 -5.13 -17.40
C GLU A 11 2.79 -5.82 -18.59
N ALA A 12 1.51 -6.17 -18.44
CA ALA A 12 0.68 -6.83 -19.45
C ALA A 12 -0.79 -6.79 -19.01
N TYR A 13 -1.73 -7.03 -19.92
CA TYR A 13 -3.17 -7.10 -19.57
C TYR A 13 -3.46 -8.14 -18.47
N LEU A 14 -2.77 -9.27 -18.49
CA LEU A 14 -2.81 -10.31 -17.45
C LEU A 14 -1.38 -10.70 -17.08
N PRO A 15 -0.73 -10.02 -16.12
CA PRO A 15 0.63 -10.36 -15.74
C PRO A 15 0.65 -11.77 -15.12
N PRO A 16 1.75 -12.53 -15.28
CA PRO A 16 1.87 -13.85 -14.67
C PRO A 16 1.77 -13.73 -13.14
N ALA A 17 1.25 -14.73 -12.44
CA ALA A 17 1.28 -14.70 -10.98
C ALA A 17 2.75 -14.78 -10.51
N ALA A 18 3.19 -13.87 -9.64
CA ALA A 18 4.59 -13.82 -9.23
C ALA A 18 5.06 -15.13 -8.57
N ALA A 19 4.17 -15.78 -7.79
CA ALA A 19 4.43 -17.11 -7.21
C ALA A 19 4.74 -18.17 -8.28
N SER A 20 4.01 -18.17 -9.40
CA SER A 20 4.24 -19.11 -10.51
C SER A 20 5.55 -18.82 -11.26
N MET A 21 6.12 -17.62 -11.08
CA MET A 21 7.41 -17.23 -11.64
C MET A 21 8.58 -17.45 -10.66
N GLY A 22 8.32 -18.06 -9.49
CA GLY A 22 9.33 -18.43 -8.51
C GLY A 22 9.50 -17.46 -7.33
N ASN A 23 8.71 -16.39 -7.25
CA ASN A 23 8.77 -15.50 -6.09
C ASN A 23 8.16 -16.19 -4.87
N VAL A 24 8.86 -16.11 -3.75
CA VAL A 24 8.45 -16.68 -2.47
C VAL A 24 8.16 -15.60 -1.45
N LEU A 25 7.34 -15.93 -0.46
CA LEU A 25 7.02 -15.04 0.64
C LEU A 25 8.16 -15.01 1.67
N PRO A 26 8.39 -13.87 2.35
CA PRO A 26 9.46 -13.73 3.33
C PRO A 26 9.21 -14.54 4.61
N ASP A 27 10.27 -14.95 5.30
CA ASP A 27 10.22 -15.49 6.67
C ASP A 27 10.18 -14.38 7.73
N PRO A 28 9.83 -14.66 9.01
CA PRO A 28 9.82 -13.66 10.07
C PRO A 28 11.16 -12.90 10.17
N GLY A 29 11.11 -11.58 10.24
CA GLY A 29 12.30 -10.71 10.21
C GLY A 29 12.80 -10.35 8.81
N GLN A 30 12.13 -10.85 7.77
CA GLN A 30 12.39 -10.52 6.38
C GLN A 30 11.20 -9.83 5.71
N ALA A 31 11.49 -9.19 4.59
CA ALA A 31 10.55 -8.64 3.62
C ALA A 31 11.02 -9.06 2.21
N HIS A 32 10.27 -8.67 1.18
CA HIS A 32 10.80 -8.77 -0.19
C HIS A 32 10.68 -7.46 -0.95
N ILE A 33 11.64 -7.22 -1.85
CA ILE A 33 11.66 -6.11 -2.81
C ILE A 33 11.83 -6.73 -4.20
N GLY A 34 10.88 -6.53 -5.10
CA GLY A 34 10.87 -7.13 -6.44
C GLY A 34 10.90 -8.67 -6.43
N GLY A 35 10.53 -9.30 -5.32
CA GLY A 35 10.61 -10.76 -5.12
C GLY A 35 11.92 -11.26 -4.55
N VAL A 36 12.90 -10.39 -4.32
CA VAL A 36 14.15 -10.71 -3.62
C VAL A 36 13.93 -10.56 -2.11
N ILE A 37 14.26 -11.59 -1.35
CA ILE A 37 14.18 -11.58 0.11
C ILE A 37 15.29 -10.71 0.69
N VAL A 38 14.91 -9.78 1.56
CA VAL A 38 15.81 -8.83 2.23
C VAL A 38 15.48 -8.75 3.72
N PRO A 39 16.42 -8.30 4.57
CA PRO A 39 16.11 -7.94 5.96
C PRO A 39 15.02 -6.86 6.04
N GLU A 40 14.15 -6.93 7.05
CA GLU A 40 13.06 -5.95 7.22
C GLU A 40 13.56 -4.50 7.31
N GLU A 41 14.69 -4.26 7.97
CA GLU A 41 15.24 -2.91 8.14
C GLU A 41 15.66 -2.28 6.80
N GLU A 42 16.18 -3.08 5.87
CA GLU A 42 16.48 -2.63 4.51
C GLU A 42 15.19 -2.27 3.76
N ALA A 43 14.15 -3.11 3.89
CA ALA A 43 12.86 -2.84 3.27
C ALA A 43 12.16 -1.60 3.85
N TYR A 44 12.28 -1.31 5.15
CA TYR A 44 11.76 -0.08 5.74
C TYR A 44 12.43 1.17 5.17
N GLU A 45 13.76 1.16 5.05
CA GLU A 45 14.47 2.28 4.45
C GLU A 45 14.12 2.45 2.97
N PHE A 46 14.02 1.35 2.21
CA PHE A 46 13.61 1.38 0.81
C PHE A 46 12.18 1.92 0.65
N ALA A 47 11.23 1.42 1.43
CA ALA A 47 9.84 1.87 1.41
C ALA A 47 9.72 3.36 1.77
N ALA A 48 10.45 3.81 2.81
CA ALA A 48 10.49 5.20 3.22
C ALA A 48 11.04 6.11 2.10
N ARG A 49 12.10 5.68 1.42
CA ARG A 49 12.67 6.40 0.27
C ARG A 49 11.67 6.50 -0.88
N LYS A 50 10.99 5.39 -1.22
CA LYS A 50 9.93 5.40 -2.25
C LYS A 50 8.81 6.37 -1.94
N PHE A 51 8.39 6.45 -0.67
CA PHE A 51 7.39 7.43 -0.26
C PHE A 51 7.86 8.88 -0.32
N LEU A 52 9.13 9.15 0.00
CA LEU A 52 9.68 10.50 -0.12
C LEU A 52 9.88 10.93 -1.57
N GLU A 53 10.17 9.99 -2.48
CA GLU A 53 10.28 10.22 -3.93
C GLU A 53 8.92 10.40 -4.63
N ALA A 54 7.85 9.88 -4.04
CA ALA A 54 6.50 9.89 -4.60
C ALA A 54 5.89 11.30 -4.63
N LYS A 55 5.15 11.61 -5.70
CA LYS A 55 4.30 12.80 -5.82
C LYS A 55 2.95 12.60 -5.13
N VAL A 56 2.37 11.41 -5.24
CA VAL A 56 1.05 11.08 -4.67
C VAL A 56 1.13 9.79 -3.84
N PRO A 57 1.91 9.78 -2.74
CA PRO A 57 1.97 8.64 -1.85
C PRO A 57 0.59 8.38 -1.21
N THR A 58 0.12 7.13 -1.26
CA THR A 58 -1.23 6.78 -0.78
C THR A 58 -1.21 5.53 0.10
N ILE A 59 -1.97 5.56 1.20
CA ILE A 59 -2.25 4.37 2.00
C ILE A 59 -3.68 3.91 1.72
N PHE A 60 -3.84 2.62 1.45
CA PHE A 60 -5.11 1.94 1.32
C PHE A 60 -5.40 1.10 2.57
N PRO A 61 -6.01 1.69 3.64
CA PRO A 61 -6.44 0.93 4.79
C PRO A 61 -7.63 0.02 4.44
N GLY A 62 -7.52 -1.26 4.76
CA GLY A 62 -8.58 -2.24 4.55
C GLY A 62 -9.50 -2.46 5.75
N PRO A 63 -10.48 -3.38 5.63
CA PRO A 63 -11.48 -3.65 6.65
C PRO A 63 -10.90 -4.09 8.00
N LEU A 64 -9.71 -4.70 8.03
CA LEU A 64 -9.07 -5.13 9.27
C LEU A 64 -8.54 -3.97 10.12
N VAL A 65 -8.52 -2.74 9.56
CA VAL A 65 -8.13 -1.51 10.25
C VAL A 65 -9.32 -0.56 10.42
N LEU A 66 -10.16 -0.42 9.40
CA LEU A 66 -11.20 0.60 9.35
C LEU A 66 -12.27 0.45 10.43
N TRP A 67 -12.58 -0.79 10.80
CA TRP A 67 -13.61 -1.07 11.80
C TRP A 67 -12.94 -1.15 13.17
N LYS A 68 -13.33 -0.27 14.11
CA LYS A 68 -12.86 -0.30 15.50
C LYS A 68 -13.52 -1.47 16.27
N TRP A 69 -13.28 -2.69 15.82
CA TRP A 69 -13.86 -3.91 16.40
C TRP A 69 -13.07 -4.38 17.63
N ASN A 70 -11.82 -3.94 17.78
CA ASN A 70 -11.00 -4.14 18.98
C ASN A 70 -9.96 -3.01 19.17
N GLU A 71 -9.22 -3.06 20.27
CA GLU A 71 -8.17 -2.07 20.58
C GLU A 71 -6.97 -2.17 19.62
N HIS A 72 -6.64 -3.37 19.16
CA HIS A 72 -5.53 -3.58 18.21
C HIS A 72 -5.77 -2.89 16.86
N ALA A 73 -7.00 -2.98 16.33
CA ALA A 73 -7.42 -2.29 15.11
C ALA A 73 -7.41 -0.76 15.31
N ALA A 74 -7.83 -0.29 16.49
CA ALA A 74 -7.75 1.12 16.83
C ALA A 74 -6.30 1.63 16.86
N ASP A 75 -5.36 0.86 17.44
CA ASP A 75 -3.95 1.23 17.46
C ASP A 75 -3.31 1.18 16.07
N LYS A 76 -3.69 0.19 15.25
CA LYS A 76 -3.26 0.11 13.85
C LYS A 76 -3.72 1.33 13.05
N ALA A 77 -4.97 1.78 13.25
CA ALA A 77 -5.49 2.98 12.62
C ALA A 77 -4.73 4.25 13.06
N LYS A 78 -4.33 4.35 14.34
CA LYS A 78 -3.47 5.43 14.84
C LYS A 78 -2.09 5.41 14.18
N ALA A 79 -1.45 4.25 14.12
CA ALA A 79 -0.13 4.09 13.49
C ALA A 79 -0.15 4.47 12.00
N ILE A 80 -1.21 4.09 11.26
CA ILE A 80 -1.40 4.52 9.86
C ILE A 80 -1.57 6.03 9.76
N ARG A 81 -2.34 6.64 10.67
CA ARG A 81 -2.52 8.09 10.70
C ARG A 81 -1.21 8.82 11.02
N GLU A 82 -0.42 8.30 11.94
CA GLU A 82 0.92 8.82 12.25
C GLU A 82 1.82 8.81 11.01
N LEU A 83 1.85 7.70 10.26
CA LEU A 83 2.59 7.61 8.99
C LEU A 83 2.08 8.62 7.96
N ALA A 84 0.77 8.70 7.76
CA ALA A 84 0.16 9.63 6.80
C ALA A 84 0.25 11.11 7.19
N ASN A 85 0.57 11.42 8.45
CA ASN A 85 0.83 12.79 8.90
C ASN A 85 2.31 13.15 8.77
N GLU A 86 3.21 12.16 8.71
CA GLU A 86 4.64 12.41 8.58
C GLU A 86 4.99 12.97 7.20
N LEU A 87 4.34 12.50 6.14
CA LEU A 87 4.39 13.10 4.81
C LEU A 87 2.95 13.21 4.28
N PRO A 88 2.62 14.08 3.32
CA PRO A 88 1.23 14.34 2.90
C PRO A 88 0.61 13.17 2.10
N MET A 89 0.51 11.99 2.73
CA MET A 89 -0.05 10.80 2.11
C MET A 89 -1.56 10.88 2.06
N ARG A 90 -2.15 10.44 0.95
CA ARG A 90 -3.61 10.27 0.87
C ARG A 90 -4.03 9.02 1.65
N LEU A 91 -5.16 9.10 2.37
CA LEU A 91 -5.79 7.93 2.99
C LEU A 91 -7.06 7.61 2.23
N ILE A 92 -7.01 6.58 1.38
CA ILE A 92 -8.16 6.17 0.58
C ILE A 92 -8.60 4.78 1.05
N PRO A 93 -9.73 4.62 1.76
CA PRO A 93 -10.12 3.32 2.29
C PRO A 93 -10.46 2.29 1.20
N MET A 94 -10.15 1.03 1.50
CA MET A 94 -10.75 -0.15 0.85
C MET A 94 -11.80 -0.75 1.80
N ALA A 95 -12.92 -0.06 1.96
CA ALA A 95 -13.91 -0.40 2.99
C ALA A 95 -14.73 -1.66 2.68
N ASP A 96 -14.98 -1.92 1.39
CA ASP A 96 -15.85 -2.99 0.91
C ASP A 96 -15.29 -3.62 -0.37
N TYR A 97 -15.43 -4.93 -0.48
CA TYR A 97 -14.90 -5.72 -1.59
C TYR A 97 -15.94 -6.10 -2.64
N ARG A 98 -17.23 -5.85 -2.37
CA ARG A 98 -18.29 -6.11 -3.34
C ARG A 98 -18.00 -5.34 -4.65
N PRO A 99 -18.29 -5.92 -5.82
CA PRO A 99 -18.17 -5.19 -7.08
C PRO A 99 -19.03 -3.92 -7.06
N LYS A 100 -18.38 -2.78 -7.29
CA LYS A 100 -19.04 -1.46 -7.27
C LYS A 100 -19.13 -0.80 -8.64
N TYR A 101 -18.54 -1.39 -9.68
CA TYR A 101 -18.58 -0.81 -11.02
C TYR A 101 -20.02 -0.73 -11.56
N PRO A 102 -20.42 0.37 -12.23
CA PRO A 102 -19.66 1.61 -12.51
C PRO A 102 -19.78 2.71 -11.45
N LYS A 103 -20.35 2.40 -10.27
CA LYS A 103 -20.76 3.36 -9.23
C LYS A 103 -19.65 3.71 -8.20
N ILE A 104 -18.41 3.29 -8.43
CA ILE A 104 -17.31 3.61 -7.49
C ILE A 104 -16.98 5.10 -7.53
N ASP A 105 -16.86 5.72 -6.37
CA ASP A 105 -16.28 7.06 -6.24
C ASP A 105 -14.75 6.93 -6.10
N ALA A 106 -14.06 7.01 -7.23
CA ALA A 106 -12.61 6.83 -7.33
C ALA A 106 -11.79 7.86 -6.56
N ALA A 107 -12.36 9.00 -6.13
CA ALA A 107 -11.59 9.99 -5.35
C ALA A 107 -11.49 9.63 -3.86
N VAL A 108 -12.42 8.83 -3.33
CA VAL A 108 -12.54 8.58 -1.88
C VAL A 108 -12.52 7.10 -1.50
N GLU A 109 -12.57 6.19 -2.47
CA GLU A 109 -12.55 4.75 -2.22
C GLU A 109 -11.73 4.02 -3.28
N ILE A 110 -11.07 2.93 -2.87
CA ILE A 110 -10.51 1.91 -3.77
C ILE A 110 -11.30 0.60 -3.63
N ASN A 111 -11.52 -0.08 -4.75
CA ASN A 111 -12.16 -1.39 -4.78
C ASN A 111 -11.23 -2.43 -5.43
N PRO A 112 -11.09 -3.64 -4.86
CA PRO A 112 -10.14 -4.62 -5.37
C PRO A 112 -10.45 -5.13 -6.78
N ASN A 113 -11.70 -5.00 -7.26
CA ASN A 113 -12.08 -5.45 -8.61
C ASN A 113 -11.72 -4.43 -9.71
N HIS A 114 -11.60 -3.15 -9.37
CA HIS A 114 -11.20 -2.08 -10.30
C HIS A 114 -10.31 -1.03 -9.61
N PRO A 115 -9.19 -1.44 -8.99
CA PRO A 115 -8.34 -0.53 -8.22
C PRO A 115 -7.68 0.53 -9.12
N ASN A 116 -7.45 0.17 -10.39
CA ASN A 116 -6.89 1.03 -11.43
C ASN A 116 -7.69 2.33 -11.61
N LEU A 117 -9.01 2.32 -11.44
CA LEU A 117 -9.83 3.53 -11.55
C LEU A 117 -9.43 4.58 -10.50
N THR A 118 -9.22 4.14 -9.25
CA THR A 118 -8.76 5.00 -8.15
C THR A 118 -7.32 5.46 -8.37
N ILE A 119 -6.43 4.57 -8.82
CA ILE A 119 -5.03 4.91 -9.15
C ILE A 119 -4.98 6.00 -10.23
N TRP A 120 -5.66 5.79 -11.37
CA TRP A 120 -5.67 6.73 -12.48
C TRP A 120 -6.32 8.07 -12.13
N HIS A 121 -7.47 8.04 -11.44
CA HIS A 121 -8.18 9.25 -11.06
C HIS A 121 -7.31 10.16 -10.17
N ASN A 122 -6.62 9.56 -9.20
CA ASN A 122 -5.81 10.31 -8.23
C ASN A 122 -4.37 10.54 -8.68
N LYS A 123 -3.94 9.89 -9.77
CA LYS A 123 -2.55 9.85 -10.27
C LYS A 123 -1.56 9.30 -9.22
N ILE A 124 -1.96 8.22 -8.57
CA ILE A 124 -1.18 7.60 -7.48
C ILE A 124 0.03 6.90 -8.10
N ASP A 125 1.22 7.29 -7.70
CA ASP A 125 2.50 6.75 -8.19
C ASP A 125 3.14 5.76 -7.20
N VAL A 126 2.85 5.89 -5.90
CA VAL A 126 3.28 4.93 -4.86
C VAL A 126 2.14 4.68 -3.88
N CYS A 127 1.83 3.40 -3.60
CA CYS A 127 0.82 3.06 -2.62
C CYS A 127 1.22 1.92 -1.68
N ILE A 128 0.60 1.87 -0.49
CA ILE A 128 0.70 0.72 0.42
C ILE A 128 -0.67 0.23 0.89
N PHE A 129 -0.87 -1.08 0.83
CA PHE A 129 -2.05 -1.75 1.37
C PHE A 129 -1.78 -2.19 2.81
N VAL A 130 -2.68 -1.84 3.73
CA VAL A 130 -2.55 -2.21 5.15
C VAL A 130 -3.89 -2.69 5.69
N GLY A 131 -3.95 -3.90 6.25
CA GLY A 131 -5.19 -4.45 6.81
C GLY A 131 -6.23 -4.87 5.76
N VAL A 132 -5.76 -5.23 4.57
CA VAL A 132 -6.57 -5.83 3.51
C VAL A 132 -6.46 -7.35 3.59
N HIS A 133 -7.53 -8.06 3.28
CA HIS A 133 -7.58 -9.51 3.27
C HIS A 133 -6.75 -10.06 2.11
N CYS A 134 -5.99 -11.13 2.34
CA CYS A 134 -4.86 -11.41 1.45
C CYS A 134 -5.24 -11.62 -0.02
N HIS A 135 -6.32 -12.37 -0.25
CA HIS A 135 -6.84 -12.63 -1.59
C HIS A 135 -7.33 -11.36 -2.31
N GLN A 136 -7.86 -10.37 -1.58
CA GLN A 136 -8.30 -9.09 -2.15
C GLN A 136 -7.12 -8.18 -2.48
N ALA A 137 -6.09 -8.19 -1.62
CA ALA A 137 -4.86 -7.48 -1.89
C ALA A 137 -4.18 -8.06 -3.14
N ASN A 138 -3.99 -9.38 -3.26
CA ASN A 138 -3.37 -9.99 -4.44
C ASN A 138 -4.16 -9.70 -5.73
N LEU A 139 -5.50 -9.76 -5.68
CA LEU A 139 -6.34 -9.36 -6.82
C LEU A 139 -6.06 -7.90 -7.22
N ALA A 140 -6.08 -6.98 -6.25
CA ALA A 140 -5.86 -5.57 -6.51
C ALA A 140 -4.45 -5.29 -7.06
N LEU A 141 -3.42 -5.86 -6.42
CA LEU A 141 -2.01 -5.72 -6.81
C LEU A 141 -1.78 -6.17 -8.25
N LYS A 142 -2.39 -7.29 -8.64
CA LYS A 142 -2.29 -7.83 -9.99
C LYS A 142 -2.92 -6.92 -11.05
N ILE A 143 -4.09 -6.36 -10.77
CA ILE A 143 -4.75 -5.41 -11.67
C ILE A 143 -3.97 -4.10 -11.78
N ILE A 144 -3.44 -3.60 -10.65
CA ILE A 144 -2.59 -2.40 -10.63
C ILE A 144 -1.33 -2.63 -11.45
N ARG A 145 -0.64 -3.77 -11.28
CA ARG A 145 0.55 -4.13 -12.07
C ARG A 145 0.25 -4.28 -13.57
N GLY A 146 -0.93 -4.80 -13.91
CA GLY A 146 -1.31 -4.96 -15.31
C GLY A 146 -1.69 -3.66 -16.01
N GLY A 147 -2.29 -2.70 -15.29
CA GLY A 147 -2.92 -1.52 -15.88
C GLY A 147 -2.35 -0.15 -15.52
N THR A 148 -1.40 -0.07 -14.58
CA THR A 148 -0.90 1.21 -14.05
C THR A 148 0.60 1.17 -13.78
N ASP A 149 1.21 2.34 -13.65
CA ASP A 149 2.60 2.56 -13.25
C ASP A 149 2.80 2.81 -11.76
N CYS A 150 1.77 2.57 -10.94
CA CYS A 150 1.86 2.72 -9.49
C CYS A 150 2.78 1.65 -8.88
N TYR A 151 3.77 2.09 -8.12
CA TYR A 151 4.61 1.21 -7.29
C TYR A 151 3.80 0.72 -6.08
N THR A 152 3.60 -0.58 -5.98
CA THR A 152 2.74 -1.18 -4.95
C THR A 152 3.53 -1.77 -3.80
N MET A 153 3.10 -1.46 -2.59
CA MET A 153 3.60 -2.07 -1.37
C MET A 153 2.46 -2.71 -0.59
N ALA A 154 2.76 -3.72 0.22
CA ALA A 154 1.75 -4.32 1.10
C ALA A 154 2.32 -4.71 2.45
N MET A 155 1.66 -4.29 3.53
CA MET A 155 1.90 -4.80 4.89
C MET A 155 0.80 -5.80 5.24
N CYS A 156 1.10 -7.08 5.04
CA CYS A 156 0.19 -8.19 5.30
C CYS A 156 0.11 -8.49 6.80
N ALA A 157 -1.05 -8.86 7.31
CA ALA A 157 -1.18 -9.34 8.70
C ALA A 157 -0.56 -10.73 8.94
N GLN A 158 -0.27 -11.47 7.86
CA GLN A 158 0.24 -12.84 7.89
C GLN A 158 1.54 -12.92 7.07
N ALA A 159 1.55 -13.58 5.91
CA ALA A 159 2.77 -14.03 5.24
C ALA A 159 3.40 -13.04 4.23
N GLY A 160 2.69 -11.99 3.81
CA GLY A 160 3.15 -11.08 2.74
C GLY A 160 2.36 -11.25 1.43
N HIS A 161 2.83 -10.59 0.37
CA HIS A 161 2.18 -10.50 -0.93
C HIS A 161 3.19 -10.53 -2.09
N GLU A 162 3.34 -11.69 -2.71
CA GLU A 162 4.28 -11.93 -3.82
C GLU A 162 4.05 -11.02 -5.03
N ASP A 163 2.82 -10.57 -5.26
CA ASP A 163 2.45 -9.69 -6.38
C ASP A 163 2.70 -8.20 -6.08
N ALA A 164 3.09 -7.83 -4.87
CA ALA A 164 3.51 -6.46 -4.55
C ALA A 164 4.95 -6.21 -5.02
N CYS A 165 5.26 -4.96 -5.39
CA CYS A 165 6.65 -4.59 -5.66
C CYS A 165 7.49 -4.67 -4.37
N LEU A 166 6.89 -4.42 -3.21
CA LEU A 166 7.50 -4.65 -1.90
C LEU A 166 6.45 -5.20 -0.92
N SER A 167 6.76 -6.27 -0.19
CA SER A 167 5.87 -6.75 0.86
C SER A 167 6.57 -7.00 2.20
N PHE A 168 5.87 -6.57 3.25
CA PHE A 168 6.12 -6.92 4.63
C PHE A 168 5.09 -7.94 5.11
N ARG A 169 5.52 -8.75 6.08
CA ARG A 169 4.69 -9.72 6.79
C ARG A 169 4.41 -9.29 8.23
N ASP A 170 3.45 -9.95 8.88
CA ASP A 170 3.07 -9.74 10.29
C ASP A 170 2.90 -8.25 10.67
N ALA A 171 2.07 -7.53 9.92
CA ALA A 171 1.87 -6.09 10.06
C ALA A 171 1.21 -5.70 11.40
N THR A 172 2.05 -5.41 12.40
CA THR A 172 1.64 -4.85 13.69
C THR A 172 1.70 -3.31 13.69
N PRO A 173 1.02 -2.63 14.64
CA PRO A 173 1.17 -1.19 14.82
C PRO A 173 2.63 -0.75 14.98
N GLU A 174 3.45 -1.52 15.69
CA GLU A 174 4.88 -1.25 15.89
C GLU A 174 5.64 -1.28 14.56
N LYS A 175 5.35 -2.24 13.68
CA LYS A 175 5.96 -2.31 12.34
C LYS A 175 5.59 -1.11 11.46
N ILE A 176 4.34 -0.64 11.55
CA ILE A 176 3.92 0.59 10.85
C ILE A 176 4.68 1.81 11.40
N ARG A 177 4.87 1.88 12.73
CA ARG A 177 5.67 2.95 13.35
C ARG A 177 7.15 2.87 13.00
N LYS A 178 7.71 1.68 12.77
CA LYS A 178 9.07 1.52 12.24
C LYS A 178 9.21 2.17 10.86
N LEU A 179 8.22 1.98 9.98
CA LEU A 179 8.21 2.66 8.68
C LEU A 179 8.12 4.19 8.85
N THR A 180 7.28 4.68 9.77
CA THR A 180 7.26 6.12 10.12
C THR A 180 8.61 6.62 10.62
N ALA A 181 9.29 5.83 11.47
CA ALA A 181 10.62 6.17 11.99
C ALA A 181 11.68 6.20 10.88
N ALA A 182 11.63 5.28 9.91
CA ALA A 182 12.49 5.29 8.74
C ALA A 182 12.30 6.55 7.88
N VAL A 183 11.05 6.99 7.67
CA VAL A 183 10.76 8.26 6.99
C VAL A 183 11.35 9.45 7.76
N LYS A 184 11.14 9.51 9.08
CA LYS A 184 11.69 10.57 9.94
C LYS A 184 13.22 10.62 9.89
N LYS A 185 13.87 9.45 9.95
CA LYS A 185 15.32 9.31 9.85
C LYS A 185 15.82 9.91 8.52
N LEU A 186 15.28 9.47 7.39
CA LEU A 186 15.69 9.97 6.07
C LEU A 186 15.47 11.49 5.91
N LYS A 187 14.37 12.03 6.46
CA LYS A 187 14.16 13.48 6.50
C LYS A 187 15.20 14.21 7.34
N SER A 188 15.58 13.66 8.50
CA SER A 188 16.63 14.24 9.36
C SER A 188 18.01 14.22 8.69
N GLU A 189 18.24 13.27 7.77
CA GLU A 189 19.42 13.18 6.92
C GLU A 189 19.36 14.12 5.69
N GLY A 190 18.27 14.87 5.52
CA GLY A 190 18.12 15.89 4.49
C GLY A 190 17.34 15.45 3.24
N VAL A 191 16.77 14.24 3.21
CA VAL A 191 15.92 13.79 2.09
C VAL A 191 14.59 14.55 2.13
N LYS A 192 14.32 15.31 1.06
CA LYS A 192 13.09 16.10 0.92
C LYS A 192 11.98 15.25 0.29
N SER A 193 10.78 15.34 0.85
CA SER A 193 9.58 14.76 0.23
C SER A 193 9.24 15.53 -1.04
N GLN A 194 8.92 14.80 -2.11
CA GLN A 194 8.41 15.31 -3.39
C GLN A 194 6.87 15.29 -3.45
N ALA A 195 6.23 14.89 -2.35
CA ALA A 195 4.79 14.68 -2.31
C ALA A 195 4.04 16.01 -2.43
N GLU A 196 3.02 16.02 -3.28
CA GLU A 196 2.12 17.15 -3.45
C GLU A 196 1.33 17.38 -2.16
N GLU A 197 1.09 18.65 -1.81
CA GLU A 197 0.21 18.95 -0.68
C GLU A 197 -1.19 18.40 -0.95
N PHE A 198 -1.78 17.78 0.07
CA PHE A 198 -3.13 17.21 -0.04
C PHE A 198 -3.90 17.36 1.26
N THR A 199 -5.13 17.83 1.14
CA THR A 199 -6.09 17.84 2.25
C THR A 199 -7.00 16.64 2.12
N GLN A 200 -7.09 15.83 3.18
CA GLN A 200 -7.93 14.63 3.19
C GLN A 200 -9.40 14.98 2.94
N ILE A 201 -10.03 14.25 2.02
CA ILE A 201 -11.46 14.38 1.77
C ILE A 201 -12.21 13.87 3.01
N LYS A 202 -13.09 14.71 3.55
CA LYS A 202 -13.94 14.37 4.69
C LYS A 202 -15.22 13.72 4.20
N MET A 203 -15.55 12.57 4.77
CA MET A 203 -16.78 11.83 4.49
C MET A 203 -17.58 11.67 5.79
N THR A 204 -18.88 11.93 5.73
CA THR A 204 -19.86 11.53 6.75
C THR A 204 -20.75 10.41 6.20
N ARG A 205 -21.75 9.98 6.97
CA ARG A 205 -22.74 9.00 6.50
C ARG A 205 -23.59 9.54 5.35
N GLU A 206 -23.71 10.86 5.26
CA GLU A 206 -24.51 11.59 4.29
C GLU A 206 -23.74 11.92 3.00
N GLY A 207 -22.41 11.76 2.99
CA GLY A 207 -21.56 11.96 1.82
C GLY A 207 -20.31 12.80 2.09
N ARG A 208 -19.78 13.43 1.04
CA ARG A 208 -18.62 14.33 1.14
C ARG A 208 -19.00 15.60 1.92
N VAL A 209 -18.14 15.99 2.86
CA VAL A 209 -18.23 17.28 3.54
C VAL A 209 -17.43 18.28 2.74
N THR A 210 -18.12 19.24 2.13
CA THR A 210 -17.54 20.40 1.44
C THR A 210 -17.05 21.44 2.43
#